data_AF-A0A1A2SFA0-F1
#
_entry.id   AF-A0A1A2SFA0-F1
#
_cell.length_a   1.000
_cell.length_b   1.000
_cell.length_c   1.000
_cell.angle_alpha   90.00
_cell.angle_beta   90.00
_cell.angle_gamma   90.00
#
_symmetry.space_group_name_H-M   'P 1'
#
loop_
_entity.id
_entity.type
_entity.pdbx_description
1 polymer ?
#
loop_
_entity_poly.entity_id
_entity_poly.type
_entity_poly.pdbx_seq_one_letter_code
_entity_poly.pdbx_strand_id
1 'polypeptide(L)'
;MIERTLAPPAVPALTRWGHIVSRYGLVLVLAWIGVGKYVKMEARVLIQHSPLMSWVYDVFSVTFVARALATMEIVAALLIALRPWWPRASAAGSALAVVLFAGTLSFLFTTPGVVMAYAHGLPVLSALPGQFLLKDLVLLGVALWTLGDSLRAVGEQRSPQ
;
A
#
# COMPACT_ATOMS: atom_id res chain seq x y z
N MET A 1 -3.58 37.03 24.99
CA MET A 1 -4.66 36.66 24.05
C MET A 1 -4.31 37.20 22.65
N ILE A 2 -3.19 36.78 22.03
CA ILE A 2 -2.74 37.32 20.71
C ILE A 2 -1.93 36.27 19.91
N GLU A 3 -2.52 35.12 19.56
CA GLU A 3 -1.84 34.17 18.63
C GLU A 3 -2.79 33.46 17.64
N ARG A 4 -4.01 33.94 17.44
CA ARG A 4 -5.01 33.18 16.66
C ARG A 4 -5.08 33.48 15.14
N THR A 5 -4.23 34.33 14.56
CA THR A 5 -4.67 35.07 13.37
C THR A 5 -3.84 35.05 12.08
N LEU A 6 -2.89 34.14 11.81
CA LEU A 6 -2.19 34.17 10.50
C LEU A 6 -1.81 32.81 9.90
N ALA A 7 -2.72 31.81 9.93
CA ALA A 7 -2.61 30.78 8.89
C ALA A 7 -3.18 31.38 7.59
N PRO A 8 -2.41 31.50 6.49
CA PRO A 8 -2.98 31.97 5.23
C PRO A 8 -4.19 31.10 4.89
N PRO A 9 -5.27 31.67 4.31
CA PRO A 9 -6.52 30.93 4.01
C PRO A 9 -6.29 29.69 3.12
N ALA A 10 -5.14 29.62 2.45
CA ALA A 10 -4.68 28.47 1.68
C ALA A 10 -4.25 27.25 2.50
N VAL A 11 -3.85 27.38 3.77
CA VAL A 11 -3.30 26.27 4.58
C VAL A 11 -4.37 25.19 4.84
N PRO A 12 -5.58 25.52 5.34
CA PRO A 12 -6.60 24.50 5.58
C PRO A 12 -7.05 23.81 4.30
N ALA A 13 -7.11 24.55 3.19
CA ALA A 13 -7.46 24.01 1.88
C ALA A 13 -6.39 23.03 1.37
N LEU A 14 -5.11 23.40 1.45
CA LEU A 14 -4.00 22.54 1.01
C LEU A 14 -3.92 21.26 1.84
N THR A 15 -4.08 21.33 3.16
CA THR A 15 -4.14 20.14 4.02
C THR A 15 -5.30 19.23 3.63
N ARG A 16 -6.48 19.80 3.36
CA ARG A 16 -7.64 19.03 2.89
C ARG A 16 -7.35 18.31 1.57
N TRP A 17 -6.74 19.00 0.61
CA TRP A 17 -6.32 18.39 -0.65
C TRP A 17 -5.29 17.28 -0.44
N GLY A 18 -4.28 17.51 0.42
CA GLY A 18 -3.28 16.49 0.77
C GLY A 18 -3.93 15.24 1.38
N HIS A 19 -4.96 15.39 2.21
CA HIS A 19 -5.72 14.28 2.77
C HIS A 19 -6.48 13.49 1.69
N ILE A 20 -7.17 14.20 0.79
CA ILE A 20 -7.93 13.60 -0.31
C ILE A 20 -6.98 12.85 -1.26
N VAL A 21 -5.91 13.51 -1.70
CA VAL A 21 -4.92 12.95 -2.63
C VAL A 21 -4.22 11.76 -2.00
N SER A 22 -3.82 11.83 -0.72
CA SER A 22 -3.21 10.69 -0.04
C SER A 22 -4.14 9.48 0.02
N ARG A 23 -5.40 9.67 0.41
CA ARG A 23 -6.38 8.56 0.49
C ARG A 23 -6.66 7.96 -0.88
N TYR A 24 -7.05 8.77 -1.86
CA TYR A 24 -7.45 8.24 -3.16
C TYR A 24 -6.26 7.85 -4.02
N GLY A 25 -5.08 8.43 -3.79
CA GLY A 25 -3.81 7.95 -4.32
C GLY A 25 -3.49 6.55 -3.79
N LEU A 26 -3.67 6.30 -2.49
CA LEU A 26 -3.53 4.95 -1.91
C LEU A 26 -4.50 3.95 -2.55
N VAL A 27 -5.78 4.33 -2.70
CA VAL A 27 -6.80 3.52 -3.39
C VAL A 27 -6.37 3.19 -4.82
N LEU A 28 -5.96 4.20 -5.59
CA LEU A 28 -5.52 4.04 -6.96
C LEU A 28 -4.34 3.08 -7.05
N VAL A 29 -3.32 3.26 -6.21
CA VAL A 29 -2.13 2.42 -6.21
C VAL A 29 -2.45 0.97 -5.88
N LEU A 30 -3.24 0.71 -4.83
CA LEU A 30 -3.65 -0.64 -4.45
C LEU A 30 -4.48 -1.32 -5.56
N ALA A 31 -5.47 -0.62 -6.12
CA ALA A 31 -6.29 -1.14 -7.20
C ALA A 31 -5.44 -1.43 -8.45
N TRP A 32 -4.53 -0.52 -8.82
CA TRP A 32 -3.69 -0.67 -10.02
C TRP A 32 -2.67 -1.80 -9.87
N ILE A 33 -2.04 -1.94 -8.71
CA ILE A 33 -1.11 -3.05 -8.42
C ILE A 33 -1.86 -4.39 -8.42
N GLY A 34 -3.01 -4.47 -7.75
CA GLY A 34 -3.82 -5.67 -7.68
C GLY A 34 -4.31 -6.13 -9.06
N VAL A 35 -4.89 -5.23 -9.85
CA VAL A 35 -5.30 -5.51 -11.24
C VAL A 35 -4.10 -5.90 -12.09
N GLY A 36 -2.97 -5.19 -11.95
CA GLY A 36 -1.74 -5.49 -12.68
C GLY A 36 -1.20 -6.90 -12.42
N LYS A 37 -1.39 -7.45 -11.22
CA LYS A 37 -1.01 -8.84 -10.90
C LYS A 37 -1.88 -9.85 -11.65
N TYR A 38 -3.16 -9.57 -11.87
CA TYR A 38 -4.03 -10.40 -12.71
C TYR A 38 -3.60 -10.37 -14.18
N VAL A 39 -3.38 -9.18 -14.75
CA VAL A 39 -2.98 -9.02 -16.15
C VAL A 39 -1.59 -9.63 -16.44
N LYS A 40 -0.61 -9.42 -15.57
CA LYS A 40 0.74 -9.98 -15.75
C LYS A 40 0.79 -11.49 -15.52
N MET A 41 -0.13 -12.06 -14.74
CA MET A 41 -0.24 -13.51 -14.60
C MET A 41 -0.68 -14.17 -15.91
N GLU A 42 -1.53 -13.53 -16.71
CA GLU A 42 -1.86 -14.02 -18.05
C GLU A 42 -0.67 -13.92 -19.02
N ALA A 43 0.14 -12.86 -18.93
CA ALA A 43 1.35 -12.74 -19.74
C ALA A 43 2.46 -13.75 -19.35
N ARG A 44 2.45 -14.28 -18.11
CA ARG A 44 3.38 -15.35 -17.66
C ARG A 44 3.04 -16.72 -18.24
N VAL A 45 1.81 -16.91 -18.75
CA VAL A 45 1.43 -18.10 -19.52
C VAL A 45 2.09 -18.10 -20.90
N LEU A 46 2.60 -16.95 -21.39
CA LEU A 46 3.36 -16.85 -22.64
C LEU A 46 4.89 -16.97 -22.50
N ILE A 47 5.44 -17.14 -21.28
CA ILE A 47 6.90 -17.22 -21.05
C ILE A 47 7.23 -18.50 -20.26
N GLN A 48 6.80 -19.66 -20.76
CA GLN A 48 7.03 -20.99 -20.16
C GLN A 48 8.29 -21.71 -20.69
N HIS A 49 9.41 -21.00 -20.92
CA HIS A 49 10.65 -21.64 -21.40
C HIS A 49 11.90 -21.32 -20.57
N SER A 50 11.87 -21.54 -19.25
CA SER A 50 13.12 -21.64 -18.48
C SER A 50 13.09 -22.71 -17.38
N PRO A 51 14.04 -23.67 -17.33
CA PRO A 51 13.92 -24.92 -16.55
C PRO A 51 14.25 -24.78 -15.06
N LEU A 52 14.53 -23.58 -14.56
CA LEU A 52 15.23 -23.34 -13.28
C LEU A 52 14.29 -22.94 -12.13
N MET A 53 13.00 -23.25 -12.23
CA MET A 53 11.98 -22.90 -11.22
C MET A 53 11.05 -24.06 -10.84
N SER A 54 11.45 -25.32 -11.04
CA SER A 54 10.57 -26.48 -10.78
C SER A 54 10.22 -26.72 -9.31
N TRP A 55 11.08 -26.32 -8.35
CA TRP A 55 10.96 -26.72 -6.94
C TRP A 55 10.04 -25.84 -6.07
N VAL A 56 9.66 -24.64 -6.56
CA VAL A 56 8.74 -23.71 -5.86
C VAL A 56 7.26 -24.04 -6.15
N TYR A 57 6.97 -25.00 -7.04
CA TYR A 57 5.62 -25.39 -7.45
C TYR A 57 4.91 -26.40 -6.51
N ASP A 58 5.59 -26.93 -5.49
CA ASP A 58 5.14 -28.15 -4.77
C ASP A 58 4.39 -27.94 -3.44
N VAL A 59 4.14 -26.70 -2.96
CA VAL A 59 3.49 -26.50 -1.63
C VAL A 59 2.20 -25.66 -1.67
N PHE A 60 2.15 -24.58 -2.44
CA PHE A 60 0.94 -23.85 -2.86
C PHE A 60 1.31 -23.19 -4.17
N SER A 61 0.43 -23.21 -5.20
CA SER A 61 0.82 -22.61 -6.48
C SER A 61 1.15 -21.12 -6.26
N VAL A 62 2.32 -20.67 -6.68
CA VAL A 62 2.73 -19.24 -6.61
C VAL A 62 1.65 -18.34 -7.19
N THR A 63 0.95 -18.85 -8.20
CA THR A 63 -0.24 -18.26 -8.81
C THR A 63 -1.38 -18.06 -7.81
N PHE A 64 -1.70 -19.04 -6.95
CA PHE A 64 -2.73 -18.89 -5.92
C PHE A 64 -2.37 -17.79 -4.93
N VAL A 65 -1.14 -17.78 -4.41
CA VAL A 65 -0.68 -16.74 -3.47
C VAL A 65 -0.72 -15.36 -4.12
N ALA A 66 -0.23 -15.25 -5.36
CA ALA A 66 -0.28 -14.00 -6.12
C ALA A 66 -1.72 -13.52 -6.36
N ARG A 67 -2.67 -14.43 -6.65
CA ARG A 67 -4.10 -14.11 -6.79
C ARG A 67 -4.72 -13.67 -5.48
N ALA A 68 -4.43 -14.36 -4.38
CA ALA A 68 -4.93 -14.00 -3.07
C ALA A 68 -4.47 -12.59 -2.67
N LEU A 69 -3.18 -12.29 -2.83
CA LEU A 69 -2.63 -10.95 -2.58
C LEU A 69 -3.26 -9.89 -3.49
N ALA A 70 -3.41 -10.18 -4.78
CA ALA A 70 -4.06 -9.27 -5.73
C ALA A 70 -5.52 -8.96 -5.35
N THR A 71 -6.28 -9.97 -4.93
CA THR A 71 -7.63 -9.78 -4.40
C THR A 71 -7.63 -8.93 -3.14
N MET A 72 -6.72 -9.20 -2.19
CA MET A 72 -6.61 -8.43 -0.95
C MET A 72 -6.29 -6.95 -1.23
N GLU A 73 -5.42 -6.66 -2.20
CA GLU A 73 -5.11 -5.28 -2.61
C GLU A 73 -6.34 -4.56 -3.16
N ILE A 74 -7.10 -5.21 -4.06
CA ILE A 74 -8.33 -4.63 -4.63
C ILE A 74 -9.40 -4.44 -3.54
N VAL A 75 -9.59 -5.43 -2.67
CA VAL A 75 -10.54 -5.34 -1.55
C VAL A 75 -10.14 -4.21 -0.61
N ALA A 76 -8.86 -4.09 -0.24
CA ALA A 76 -8.37 -2.99 0.57
C ALA A 76 -8.66 -1.63 -0.09
N ALA A 77 -8.41 -1.50 -1.40
CA ALA A 77 -8.69 -0.28 -2.15
C ALA A 77 -10.16 0.13 -2.09
N LEU A 78 -11.07 -0.82 -2.35
CA LEU A 78 -12.52 -0.57 -2.31
C LEU A 78 -12.98 -0.17 -0.91
N LEU A 79 -12.52 -0.89 0.13
CA LEU A 79 -12.86 -0.60 1.51
C LEU A 79 -12.37 0.79 1.93
N ILE A 80 -11.13 1.17 1.58
CA ILE A 80 -10.57 2.49 1.89
C ILE A 80 -11.38 3.60 1.20
N ALA A 81 -11.78 3.40 -0.05
CA ALA A 81 -12.56 4.37 -0.83
C ALA A 81 -13.95 4.67 -0.22
N LEU A 82 -14.55 3.68 0.46
CA LEU A 82 -15.88 3.79 1.08
C LEU A 82 -15.92 4.65 2.34
N ARG A 83 -14.80 5.29 2.73
CA ARG A 83 -14.70 6.10 3.94
C ARG A 83 -15.82 7.12 4.15
N PRO A 84 -16.27 7.92 3.15
CA PRO A 84 -17.29 8.93 3.38
C PRO A 84 -18.62 8.37 3.91
N TRP A 85 -18.96 7.13 3.55
CA TRP A 85 -20.21 6.48 3.94
C TRP A 85 -20.02 5.51 5.10
N TRP A 86 -18.96 4.68 5.06
CA TRP A 86 -18.71 3.63 6.05
C TRP A 86 -17.29 3.68 6.61
N PRO A 87 -17.05 4.55 7.62
CA PRO A 87 -15.73 4.66 8.24
C PRO A 87 -15.19 3.36 8.85
N ARG A 88 -16.06 2.48 9.34
CA ARG A 88 -15.67 1.15 9.85
C ARG A 88 -15.10 0.25 8.75
N ALA A 89 -15.74 0.23 7.59
CA ALA A 89 -15.26 -0.53 6.44
C ALA A 89 -13.90 0.01 5.97
N SER A 90 -13.75 1.33 5.91
CA SER A 90 -12.48 1.96 5.57
C SER A 90 -11.38 1.65 6.57
N ALA A 91 -11.66 1.62 7.88
CA ALA A 91 -10.68 1.19 8.88
C ALA A 91 -10.18 -0.25 8.62
N ALA A 92 -11.09 -1.18 8.30
CA ALA A 92 -10.70 -2.56 7.96
C ALA A 92 -9.83 -2.61 6.70
N GLY A 93 -10.20 -1.86 5.65
CA GLY A 93 -9.41 -1.74 4.42
C GLY A 93 -8.02 -1.16 4.66
N SER A 94 -7.93 -0.09 5.46
CA SER A 94 -6.65 0.53 5.83
C SER A 94 -5.77 -0.41 6.65
N ALA A 95 -6.35 -1.17 7.59
CA ALA A 95 -5.61 -2.17 8.37
C ALA A 95 -5.06 -3.29 7.48
N LEU A 96 -5.85 -3.76 6.51
CA LEU A 96 -5.39 -4.73 5.51
C LEU A 96 -4.24 -4.16 4.66
N ALA A 97 -4.35 -2.91 4.20
CA ALA A 97 -3.28 -2.24 3.47
C ALA A 97 -1.97 -2.14 4.29
N VAL A 98 -2.07 -1.84 5.59
CA VAL A 98 -0.90 -1.83 6.50
C VAL A 98 -0.21 -3.19 6.51
N VAL A 99 -0.96 -4.28 6.64
CA VAL A 99 -0.40 -5.65 6.63
C VAL A 99 0.25 -5.95 5.28
N LEU A 100 -0.40 -5.60 4.17
CA LEU A 100 0.13 -5.84 2.82
C LEU A 100 1.46 -5.09 2.59
N PHE A 101 1.51 -3.79 2.91
CA PHE A 101 2.74 -2.99 2.72
C PHE A 101 3.84 -3.34 3.72
N ALA A 102 3.50 -3.71 4.97
CA ALA A 102 4.50 -4.24 5.90
C ALA A 102 5.09 -5.55 5.38
N GLY A 103 4.24 -6.41 4.80
CA GLY A 103 4.66 -7.64 4.12
C GLY A 103 5.60 -7.35 2.95
N THR A 104 5.27 -6.42 2.05
CA THR A 104 6.15 -6.08 0.92
C THR A 104 7.45 -5.44 1.39
N LEU A 105 7.40 -4.55 2.38
CA LEU A 105 8.60 -3.90 2.92
C LEU A 105 9.54 -4.90 3.62
N SER A 106 9.01 -6.00 4.17
CA SER A 106 9.83 -7.07 4.74
C SER A 106 10.82 -7.66 3.73
N PHE A 107 10.49 -7.64 2.43
CA PHE A 107 11.38 -8.10 1.36
C PHE A 107 12.66 -7.29 1.25
N LEU A 108 12.67 -6.04 1.72
CA LEU A 108 13.87 -5.23 1.78
C LEU A 108 14.99 -5.90 2.61
N PHE A 109 14.60 -6.67 3.64
CA PHE A 109 15.52 -7.33 4.56
C PHE A 109 15.64 -8.84 4.31
N THR A 110 14.61 -9.46 3.73
CA THR A 110 14.55 -10.92 3.55
C THR A 110 14.93 -11.39 2.15
N THR A 111 14.95 -10.51 1.15
CA THR A 111 15.23 -10.89 -0.25
C THR A 111 16.69 -10.64 -0.63
N PRO A 112 17.44 -11.69 -1.02
CA PRO A 112 18.80 -11.54 -1.56
C PRO A 112 18.81 -10.68 -2.83
N GLY A 113 19.83 -9.82 -2.99
CA GLY A 113 19.96 -8.94 -4.19
C GLY A 113 19.18 -7.62 -4.12
N VAL A 114 18.52 -7.32 -3.00
CA VAL A 114 17.97 -5.99 -2.73
C VAL A 114 19.10 -4.96 -2.55
N VAL A 115 20.10 -5.29 -1.74
CA VAL A 115 21.32 -4.49 -1.58
C VAL A 115 22.39 -5.10 -2.48
N MET A 116 22.84 -4.33 -3.47
CA MET A 116 23.81 -4.78 -4.48
C MET A 116 25.25 -4.53 -4.04
N ALA A 117 25.48 -3.42 -3.35
CA ALA A 117 26.79 -3.01 -2.90
C ALA A 117 26.65 -2.06 -1.72
N TYR A 118 27.76 -1.83 -1.02
CA TYR A 118 27.87 -0.74 -0.06
C TYR A 118 28.84 0.29 -0.63
N ALA A 119 28.35 1.50 -0.89
CA ALA A 119 29.17 2.63 -1.30
C ALA A 119 29.34 3.56 -0.10
N HIS A 120 30.58 3.75 0.37
CA HIS A 120 30.88 4.61 1.53
C HIS A 120 30.07 4.27 2.79
N GLY A 121 29.79 2.98 3.03
CA GLY A 121 28.99 2.51 4.17
C GLY A 121 27.48 2.60 3.98
N LEU A 122 26.99 3.16 2.88
CA LEU A 122 25.56 3.23 2.55
C LEU A 122 25.14 2.06 1.65
N PRO A 123 24.02 1.37 1.95
CA PRO A 123 23.50 0.30 1.11
C PRO A 123 22.98 0.86 -0.22
N VAL A 124 23.53 0.38 -1.33
CA VAL A 124 23.09 0.70 -2.69
C VAL A 124 22.02 -0.32 -3.10
N LEU A 125 20.79 0.16 -3.24
CA LEU A 125 19.64 -0.66 -3.62
C LEU A 125 19.60 -0.91 -5.13
N SER A 126 19.29 -2.16 -5.51
CA SER A 126 18.99 -2.51 -6.89
C SER A 126 17.80 -1.70 -7.43
N ALA A 127 17.80 -1.39 -8.73
CA ALA A 127 16.67 -0.70 -9.37
C ALA A 127 15.37 -1.51 -9.22
N LEU A 128 15.46 -2.84 -9.39
CA LEU A 128 14.43 -3.79 -9.01
C LEU A 128 15.07 -4.98 -8.26
N PRO A 129 14.53 -5.39 -7.09
CA PRO A 129 13.35 -4.84 -6.42
C PRO A 129 13.63 -3.68 -5.45
N GLY A 130 14.89 -3.38 -5.09
CA GLY A 130 15.22 -2.55 -3.93
C GLY A 130 14.60 -1.15 -3.91
N GLN A 131 14.85 -0.32 -4.92
CA GLN A 131 14.30 1.04 -5.00
C GLN A 131 12.78 1.05 -5.11
N PHE A 132 12.21 0.04 -5.78
CA PHE A 132 10.76 -0.11 -5.90
C PHE A 132 10.07 -0.37 -4.56
N LEU A 133 10.74 -1.00 -3.59
CA LEU A 133 10.18 -1.27 -2.27
C LEU A 133 10.18 -0.03 -1.36
N LEU A 134 11.04 0.96 -1.60
CA LEU A 134 11.11 2.15 -0.74
C LEU A 134 9.84 3.00 -0.79
N LYS A 135 9.15 3.06 -1.94
CA LYS A 135 7.87 3.78 -2.03
C LYS A 135 6.79 3.14 -1.14
N ASP A 136 6.88 1.84 -0.88
CA ASP A 136 5.91 1.12 -0.06
C ASP A 136 5.98 1.57 1.40
N LEU A 137 7.13 2.10 1.85
CA LEU A 137 7.24 2.75 3.17
C LEU A 137 6.35 4.01 3.25
N VAL A 138 6.30 4.82 2.19
CA VAL A 138 5.44 6.00 2.13
C VAL A 138 3.97 5.56 2.10
N LEU A 139 3.64 4.53 1.30
CA LEU A 139 2.28 3.99 1.22
C LEU A 139 1.82 3.37 2.54
N LEU A 140 2.71 2.70 3.28
CA LEU A 140 2.47 2.22 4.63
C LEU A 140 2.14 3.37 5.58
N GLY A 141 2.90 4.47 5.53
CA GLY A 141 2.62 5.68 6.29
C GLY A 141 1.23 6.26 5.98
N VAL A 142 0.87 6.34 4.70
CA VAL A 142 -0.47 6.79 4.28
C VAL A 142 -1.55 5.80 4.72
N ALA A 143 -1.30 4.49 4.67
CA ALA A 143 -2.24 3.47 5.14
C ALA A 143 -2.51 3.61 6.64
N LEU A 144 -1.48 3.79 7.47
CA LEU A 144 -1.60 4.09 8.90
C LEU A 144 -2.38 5.38 9.16
N TRP A 145 -2.09 6.43 8.39
CA TRP A 145 -2.82 7.69 8.49
C TRP A 145 -4.31 7.51 8.14
N THR A 146 -4.64 6.82 7.05
CA THR A 146 -6.04 6.54 6.68
C THR A 146 -6.75 5.68 7.73
N LEU A 147 -6.06 4.72 8.35
CA LEU A 147 -6.59 3.90 9.45
C LEU A 147 -6.97 4.77 10.65
N GLY A 148 -6.04 5.60 11.11
CA GLY A 148 -6.27 6.49 12.25
C GLY A 148 -7.40 7.48 11.98
N ASP A 149 -7.45 8.06 10.78
CA ASP A 149 -8.54 8.93 10.36
C ASP A 149 -9.88 8.16 10.39
N SER A 150 -9.91 6.90 9.93
CA SER A 150 -11.13 6.07 9.87
C SER A 150 -11.66 5.77 11.24
N LEU A 151 -10.79 5.40 12.18
CA LEU A 151 -11.16 5.15 13.57
C LEU A 151 -11.70 6.41 14.26
N ARG A 152 -11.16 7.59 13.97
CA ARG A 152 -11.69 8.86 14.49
C ARG A 152 -13.13 9.13 14.04
N ALA A 153 -13.41 9.00 12.74
CA ALA A 153 -14.76 9.18 12.22
C ALA A 153 -15.76 8.14 12.76
N VAL A 154 -15.32 6.92 13.08
CA VAL A 154 -16.16 5.93 13.78
C VAL A 154 -16.53 6.40 15.19
N GLY A 155 -15.60 7.04 15.90
CA GLY A 155 -15.84 7.63 17.22
C GLY A 155 -16.86 8.75 17.17
N GLU A 156 -16.73 9.66 16.21
CA GLU A 156 -17.65 10.79 16.01
C GLU A 156 -19.09 10.32 15.70
N GLN A 157 -19.25 9.27 14.89
CA GLN A 157 -20.57 8.68 14.60
C GLN A 157 -21.24 8.03 15.82
N ARG A 158 -20.47 7.63 16.83
CA ARG A 158 -20.99 7.01 18.07
C ARG A 158 -21.41 8.04 19.12
N SER A 159 -20.99 9.30 18.96
CA SER A 159 -21.37 10.41 19.84
C SER A 159 -22.24 11.42 19.08
N PRO A 160 -23.40 11.02 18.53
CA PRO A 160 -24.35 12.00 18.05
C PRO A 160 -24.81 12.82 19.27
N GLN A 161 -24.52 14.13 19.24
CA GLN A 161 -25.03 15.09 20.23
C GLN A 161 -26.55 15.11 20.23
#